data_AF-A0A351MU47-F1
#
_entry.id   AF-A0A351MU47-F1
#
_cell.length_a   1.000
_cell.length_b   1.000
_cell.length_c   1.000
_cell.angle_alpha   90.00
_cell.angle_beta   90.00
_cell.angle_gamma   90.00
#
_symmetry.space_group_name_H-M   'P 1'
#
loop_
_entity.id
_entity.type
_entity.pdbx_description
1 polymer ?
#
loop_
_entity_poly.entity_id
_entity_poly.type
_entity_poly.pdbx_seq_one_letter_code
_entity_poly.pdbx_strand_id
1 'polypeptide(L)'
;MSLIIHVPHASDFIPQAERTGLVVDDTELHRQQQALVDHRTDELFAPLNPNITIVTAPVSRLVVDVERFRDDRDEAAAKHGMGAVYTHGVNNVPLRSKLEASERERLLKTWYDPHHAKLNHEVERLCTTGSGKCILIDAHSYPLDPLPTELSNSGVRPEICIGSDAEWRRGIEGIVLAHFDKAGYEVGL
;
A
#
# COMPACT_ATOMS: atom_id res chain seq x y z
N MET A 1 10.49 15.09 -16.82
CA MET A 1 10.67 13.91 -15.98
C MET A 1 9.29 13.30 -15.78
N SER A 2 9.12 12.02 -16.05
CA SER A 2 7.84 11.33 -15.85
C SER A 2 7.69 10.94 -14.38
N LEU A 3 6.54 11.20 -13.78
CA LEU A 3 6.24 10.84 -12.40
C LEU A 3 5.02 9.93 -12.36
N ILE A 4 5.15 8.81 -11.66
CA ILE A 4 4.04 7.95 -11.30
C ILE A 4 3.91 7.91 -9.78
N ILE A 5 2.69 8.08 -9.30
CA ILE A 5 2.34 7.93 -7.89
C ILE A 5 1.43 6.71 -7.76
N HIS A 6 1.85 5.74 -6.99
CA HIS A 6 1.06 4.58 -6.62
C HIS A 6 0.43 4.86 -5.26
N VAL A 7 -0.90 4.78 -5.18
CA VAL A 7 -1.67 4.93 -3.95
C VAL A 7 -2.35 3.59 -3.64
N PRO A 8 -1.65 2.67 -2.95
CA PRO A 8 -2.11 1.30 -2.79
C PRO A 8 -3.23 1.11 -1.77
N HIS A 9 -3.34 1.97 -0.75
CA HIS A 9 -4.14 1.67 0.45
C HIS A 9 -5.23 2.70 0.78
N ALA A 10 -5.53 3.65 -0.11
CA ALA A 10 -6.56 4.68 0.12
C ALA A 10 -8.00 4.14 0.12
N SER A 11 -8.27 3.06 -0.63
CA SER A 11 -9.62 2.55 -0.81
C SER A 11 -10.11 1.84 0.47
N ASP A 12 -11.28 2.23 0.96
CA ASP A 12 -12.04 1.49 1.97
C ASP A 12 -13.11 0.58 1.33
N PHE A 13 -13.23 0.57 0.00
CA PHE A 13 -14.27 -0.15 -0.71
C PHE A 13 -14.09 -1.66 -0.62
N ILE A 14 -15.12 -2.35 -0.15
CA ILE A 14 -15.19 -3.82 -0.08
C ILE A 14 -16.39 -4.26 -0.94
N PRO A 15 -16.17 -4.92 -2.09
CA PRO A 15 -17.27 -5.42 -2.91
C PRO A 15 -18.13 -6.41 -2.12
N GLN A 16 -19.45 -6.38 -2.36
CA GLN A 16 -20.40 -7.22 -1.60
C GLN A 16 -20.05 -8.72 -1.64
N ALA A 17 -19.59 -9.22 -2.78
CA ALA A 17 -19.14 -10.61 -2.91
C ALA A 17 -17.99 -10.92 -1.92
N GLU A 18 -17.04 -10.01 -1.77
CA GLU A 18 -15.88 -10.19 -0.91
C GLU A 18 -16.21 -9.95 0.57
N ARG A 19 -17.19 -9.09 0.85
CA ARG A 19 -17.73 -8.89 2.21
C ARG A 19 -18.26 -10.20 2.80
N THR A 20 -18.84 -11.09 1.99
CA THR A 20 -19.36 -12.39 2.47
C THR A 20 -18.27 -13.36 2.93
N GLY A 21 -17.04 -13.18 2.46
CA GLY A 21 -15.87 -13.96 2.90
C GLY A 21 -15.30 -13.49 4.24
N LEU A 22 -15.71 -12.30 4.72
CA LEU A 22 -15.24 -11.74 5.99
C LEU A 22 -16.16 -12.14 7.15
N VAL A 23 -15.58 -12.75 8.18
CA VAL A 23 -16.34 -13.29 9.34
C VAL A 23 -16.61 -12.25 10.44
N VAL A 24 -15.96 -11.09 10.36
CA VAL A 24 -16.20 -9.97 11.27
C VAL A 24 -17.53 -9.29 10.98
N ASP A 25 -18.16 -8.76 12.02
CA ASP A 25 -19.31 -7.86 11.88
C ASP A 25 -18.88 -6.49 11.32
N ASP A 26 -19.85 -5.65 10.98
CA ASP A 26 -19.56 -4.33 10.38
C ASP A 26 -18.87 -3.37 11.36
N THR A 27 -19.07 -3.55 12.67
CA THR A 27 -18.43 -2.70 13.68
C THR A 27 -16.94 -3.01 13.72
N GLU A 28 -16.58 -4.29 13.75
CA GLU A 28 -15.20 -4.72 13.76
C GLU A 28 -14.53 -4.48 12.40
N LEU A 29 -15.24 -4.70 11.29
CA LEU A 29 -14.73 -4.36 9.96
C LEU A 29 -14.34 -2.87 9.86
N HIS A 30 -15.20 -1.99 10.38
CA HIS A 30 -14.91 -0.56 10.42
C HIS A 30 -13.67 -0.24 11.25
N ARG A 31 -13.47 -0.89 12.41
CA ARG A 31 -12.24 -0.72 13.21
C ARG A 31 -11.00 -1.14 12.44
N GLN A 32 -11.06 -2.26 11.73
CA GLN A 32 -9.96 -2.74 10.90
C GLN A 32 -9.65 -1.76 9.76
N GLN A 33 -10.67 -1.18 9.11
CA GLN A 33 -10.48 -0.14 8.10
C GLN A 33 -9.86 1.13 8.69
N GLN A 34 -10.30 1.58 9.87
CA GLN A 34 -9.72 2.75 10.54
C GLN A 34 -8.23 2.54 10.88
N ALA A 35 -7.84 1.31 11.21
CA ALA A 35 -6.45 1.01 11.57
C ALA A 35 -5.51 0.83 10.36
N LEU A 36 -6.04 0.38 9.21
CA LEU A 36 -5.22 -0.12 8.11
C LEU A 36 -5.33 0.67 6.80
N VAL A 37 -6.46 1.33 6.55
CA VAL A 37 -6.64 2.15 5.33
C VAL A 37 -5.82 3.43 5.47
N ASP A 38 -5.12 3.77 4.41
CA ASP A 38 -4.33 5.00 4.32
C ASP A 38 -5.26 6.15 3.91
N HIS A 39 -6.12 6.54 4.86
CA HIS A 39 -7.23 7.46 4.60
C HIS A 39 -6.76 8.74 3.93
N ARG A 40 -7.48 9.14 2.86
CA ARG A 40 -7.28 10.40 2.12
C ARG A 40 -5.94 10.54 1.40
N THR A 41 -5.15 9.47 1.28
CA THR A 41 -3.91 9.51 0.49
C THR A 41 -4.18 9.73 -1.00
N ASP A 42 -5.32 9.26 -1.52
CA ASP A 42 -5.78 9.55 -2.88
C ASP A 42 -6.05 11.05 -3.12
N GLU A 43 -6.55 11.75 -2.12
CA GLU A 43 -6.74 13.20 -2.17
C GLU A 43 -5.44 13.97 -1.93
N LEU A 44 -4.64 13.55 -0.95
CA LEU A 44 -3.37 14.18 -0.61
C LEU A 44 -2.39 14.15 -1.79
N PHE A 45 -2.38 13.03 -2.51
CA PHE A 45 -1.53 12.82 -3.68
C PHE A 45 -2.24 13.06 -5.01
N ALA A 46 -3.40 13.74 -5.00
CA ALA A 46 -4.12 14.11 -6.21
C ALA A 46 -3.20 14.87 -7.19
N PRO A 47 -3.35 14.66 -8.50
CA PRO A 47 -2.34 15.07 -9.46
C PRO A 47 -2.33 16.59 -9.58
N LEU A 48 -1.21 17.22 -9.21
CA LEU A 48 -1.02 18.67 -9.27
C LEU A 48 -0.96 19.20 -10.71
N ASN A 49 -0.65 18.35 -11.68
CA ASN A 49 -0.56 18.68 -13.09
C ASN A 49 -0.73 17.41 -13.96
N PRO A 50 -1.05 17.54 -15.26
CA PRO A 50 -1.38 16.40 -16.12
C PRO A 50 -0.20 15.46 -16.46
N ASN A 51 1.03 15.78 -16.07
CA ASN A 51 2.19 14.92 -16.32
C ASN A 51 2.41 13.87 -15.22
N ILE A 52 1.55 13.85 -14.19
CA ILE A 52 1.58 12.87 -13.10
C ILE A 52 0.56 11.78 -13.40
N THR A 53 1.04 10.53 -13.54
CA THR A 53 0.17 9.37 -13.58
C THR A 53 -0.11 8.89 -12.16
N ILE A 54 -1.36 8.60 -11.84
CA ILE A 54 -1.74 7.99 -10.57
C ILE A 54 -2.32 6.61 -10.80
N VAL A 55 -1.85 5.64 -10.02
CA VAL A 55 -2.39 4.28 -9.97
C VAL A 55 -2.89 4.00 -8.56
N THR A 56 -4.21 3.92 -8.40
CA THR A 56 -4.86 3.62 -7.13
C THR A 56 -5.38 2.18 -7.10
N ALA A 57 -5.29 1.52 -5.95
CA ALA A 57 -5.93 0.21 -5.78
C ALA A 57 -7.47 0.37 -5.78
N PRO A 58 -8.21 -0.54 -6.45
CA PRO A 58 -9.66 -0.40 -6.59
C PRO A 58 -10.44 -0.84 -5.34
N VAL A 59 -9.83 -1.63 -4.46
CA VAL A 59 -10.47 -2.23 -3.28
C VAL A 59 -9.59 -2.03 -2.05
N SER A 60 -10.20 -2.15 -0.87
CA SER A 60 -9.48 -2.12 0.39
C SER A 60 -8.46 -3.25 0.51
N ARG A 61 -7.34 -2.96 1.18
CA ARG A 61 -6.32 -3.94 1.53
C ARG A 61 -6.84 -5.11 2.38
N LEU A 62 -8.00 -4.97 3.02
CA LEU A 62 -8.69 -6.07 3.71
C LEU A 62 -9.27 -7.12 2.74
N VAL A 63 -9.51 -6.74 1.49
CA VAL A 63 -9.85 -7.67 0.39
C VAL A 63 -8.56 -8.29 -0.15
N VAL A 64 -7.67 -7.44 -0.67
CA VAL A 64 -6.36 -7.80 -1.22
C VAL A 64 -5.39 -6.66 -0.95
N ASP A 65 -4.26 -6.95 -0.32
CA ASP A 65 -3.16 -6.01 -0.14
C ASP A 65 -2.17 -6.12 -1.31
N VAL A 66 -2.09 -5.07 -2.11
CA VAL A 66 -1.22 -4.99 -3.31
C VAL A 66 0.24 -4.66 -2.96
N GLU A 67 0.54 -4.31 -1.72
CA GLU A 67 1.90 -4.04 -1.21
C GLU A 67 2.49 -5.24 -0.46
N ARG A 68 1.96 -6.43 -0.73
CA ARG A 68 2.47 -7.69 -0.21
C ARG A 68 2.92 -8.56 -1.37
N PHE A 69 3.93 -9.41 -1.13
CA PHE A 69 4.32 -10.37 -2.16
C PHE A 69 3.16 -11.32 -2.46
N ARG A 70 2.94 -11.59 -3.76
CA ARG A 70 1.90 -12.50 -4.23
C ARG A 70 2.01 -13.90 -3.63
N ASP A 71 3.23 -14.35 -3.34
CA ASP A 71 3.53 -15.64 -2.71
C ASP A 71 3.82 -15.45 -1.22
N ASP A 72 3.06 -16.15 -0.37
CA ASP A 72 3.21 -16.06 1.08
C ASP A 72 4.56 -16.60 1.58
N ARG A 73 5.28 -17.38 0.75
CA ARG A 73 6.65 -17.84 1.06
C ARG A 73 7.67 -16.70 1.05
N ASP A 74 7.40 -15.67 0.26
CA ASP A 74 8.25 -14.48 0.12
C ASP A 74 7.76 -13.33 1.02
N GLU A 75 6.54 -13.41 1.55
CA GLU A 75 5.93 -12.37 2.40
C GLU A 75 6.04 -12.71 3.90
N ALA A 76 6.90 -12.00 4.62
CA ALA A 76 7.07 -12.20 6.06
C ALA A 76 5.77 -11.93 6.86
N ALA A 77 4.97 -10.94 6.45
CA ALA A 77 3.71 -10.61 7.12
C ALA A 77 2.64 -11.71 6.98
N ALA A 78 2.78 -12.61 6.00
CA ALA A 78 1.88 -13.76 5.84
C ALA A 78 1.92 -14.69 7.07
N LYS A 79 3.05 -14.75 7.79
CA LYS A 79 3.17 -15.50 9.06
C LYS A 79 2.28 -14.93 10.18
N HIS A 80 1.91 -13.67 10.08
CA HIS A 80 0.98 -12.98 10.98
C HIS A 80 -0.44 -12.91 10.42
N GLY A 81 -0.71 -13.63 9.33
CA GLY A 81 -2.00 -13.61 8.65
C GLY A 81 -2.25 -12.36 7.81
N MET A 82 -1.24 -11.53 7.56
CA MET A 82 -1.33 -10.27 6.82
C MET A 82 -0.53 -10.31 5.50
N GLY A 83 -0.64 -11.40 4.74
CA GLY A 83 -0.07 -11.54 3.38
C GLY A 83 -0.91 -10.81 2.32
N ALA A 84 -0.75 -11.10 1.02
CA ALA A 84 -1.55 -10.42 -0.02
C ALA A 84 -3.07 -10.63 0.12
N VAL A 85 -3.50 -11.71 0.81
CA VAL A 85 -4.88 -11.91 1.25
C VAL A 85 -4.88 -12.18 2.75
N TYR A 86 -5.50 -11.30 3.53
CA TYR A 86 -5.44 -11.40 4.98
C TYR A 86 -6.28 -12.57 5.51
N THR A 87 -5.73 -13.36 6.41
CA THR A 87 -6.52 -14.25 7.29
C THR A 87 -6.83 -13.57 8.62
N HIS A 88 -5.93 -12.68 9.07
CA HIS A 88 -6.03 -11.93 10.31
C HIS A 88 -5.77 -10.44 10.04
N GLY A 89 -6.45 -9.57 10.78
CA GLY A 89 -6.24 -8.13 10.77
C GLY A 89 -5.36 -7.67 11.93
N VAL A 90 -5.44 -6.38 12.28
CA VAL A 90 -4.75 -5.85 13.46
C VAL A 90 -5.24 -6.55 14.73
N ASN A 91 -4.36 -6.62 15.74
CA ASN A 91 -4.62 -7.32 17.00
C ASN A 91 -4.98 -8.81 16.82
N ASN A 92 -4.55 -9.44 15.72
CA ASN A 92 -4.81 -10.84 15.40
C ASN A 92 -6.31 -11.17 15.30
N VAL A 93 -7.14 -10.19 14.92
CA VAL A 93 -8.59 -10.41 14.70
C VAL A 93 -8.78 -11.31 13.48
N PRO A 94 -9.48 -12.45 13.58
CA PRO A 94 -9.70 -13.33 12.44
C PRO A 94 -10.64 -12.65 11.45
N LEU A 95 -10.15 -12.36 10.24
CA LEU A 95 -10.95 -11.79 9.16
C LEU A 95 -11.64 -12.87 8.35
N ARG A 96 -11.05 -14.06 8.26
CA ARG A 96 -11.56 -15.21 7.51
C ARG A 96 -11.43 -16.46 8.38
N SER A 97 -12.48 -17.28 8.49
CA SER A 97 -12.45 -18.51 9.31
C SER A 97 -11.50 -19.57 8.75
N LYS A 98 -11.41 -19.65 7.42
CA LYS A 98 -10.43 -20.44 6.67
C LYS A 98 -10.26 -19.83 5.28
N LEU A 99 -9.02 -19.68 4.83
CA LEU A 99 -8.72 -19.25 3.47
C LEU A 99 -8.27 -20.45 2.64
N GLU A 100 -9.15 -20.95 1.78
CA GLU A 100 -8.82 -22.01 0.83
C GLU A 100 -7.89 -21.47 -0.26
N ALA A 101 -6.98 -22.31 -0.77
CA ALA A 101 -6.04 -21.92 -1.81
C ALA A 101 -6.74 -21.44 -3.10
N SER A 102 -7.88 -22.04 -3.46
CA SER A 102 -8.68 -21.62 -4.61
C SER A 102 -9.30 -20.24 -4.44
N GLU A 103 -9.73 -19.91 -3.23
CA GLU A 103 -10.32 -18.60 -2.91
C GLU A 103 -9.24 -17.52 -2.87
N ARG A 104 -8.09 -17.81 -2.27
CA ARG A 104 -6.90 -16.91 -2.31
C ARG A 104 -6.53 -16.60 -3.76
N GLU A 105 -6.40 -17.62 -4.60
CA GLU A 105 -6.02 -17.45 -6.00
C GLU A 105 -7.11 -16.70 -6.80
N ARG A 106 -8.40 -16.89 -6.48
CA ARG A 106 -9.49 -16.11 -7.09
C ARG A 106 -9.37 -14.63 -6.75
N LEU A 107 -9.17 -14.29 -5.47
CA LEU A 107 -9.02 -12.91 -5.02
C LEU A 107 -7.82 -12.23 -5.68
N LEU A 108 -6.68 -12.91 -5.73
CA LEU A 108 -5.47 -12.40 -6.39
C LEU A 108 -5.70 -12.16 -7.89
N LYS A 109 -6.27 -13.12 -8.61
CA LYS A 109 -6.58 -12.95 -10.04
C LYS A 109 -7.59 -11.85 -10.31
N THR A 110 -8.49 -11.59 -9.37
CA THR A 110 -9.55 -10.60 -9.52
C THR A 110 -9.05 -9.18 -9.24
N TRP A 111 -8.21 -9.01 -8.22
CA TRP A 111 -7.86 -7.68 -7.69
C TRP A 111 -6.36 -7.37 -7.71
N TYR A 112 -5.49 -8.35 -7.38
CA TYR A 112 -4.04 -8.17 -7.31
C TYR A 112 -3.40 -8.12 -8.70
N ASP A 113 -3.58 -9.19 -9.48
CA ASP A 113 -2.90 -9.37 -10.77
C ASP A 113 -3.26 -8.23 -11.77
N PRO A 114 -4.54 -7.79 -11.88
CA PRO A 114 -4.87 -6.66 -12.74
C PRO A 114 -4.30 -5.33 -12.26
N HIS A 115 -4.19 -5.12 -10.94
CA HIS A 115 -3.60 -3.91 -10.37
C HIS A 115 -2.11 -3.81 -10.74
N HIS A 116 -1.35 -4.88 -10.51
CA HIS A 116 0.07 -4.91 -10.88
C HIS A 116 0.29 -4.85 -12.40
N ALA A 117 -0.58 -5.47 -13.20
CA ALA A 117 -0.52 -5.33 -14.66
C ALA A 117 -0.69 -3.87 -15.10
N LYS A 118 -1.64 -3.13 -14.49
CA LYS A 118 -1.85 -1.70 -14.74
C LYS A 118 -0.64 -0.87 -14.30
N LEU A 119 -0.12 -1.10 -13.09
CA LEU A 119 1.05 -0.39 -12.57
C LEU A 119 2.27 -0.58 -13.48
N ASN A 120 2.57 -1.83 -13.83
CA ASN A 120 3.69 -2.17 -14.72
C ASN A 120 3.52 -1.53 -16.10
N HIS A 121 2.31 -1.57 -16.66
CA HIS A 121 2.03 -0.92 -17.94
C HIS A 121 2.31 0.59 -17.89
N GLU A 122 1.89 1.29 -16.84
CA GLU A 122 2.14 2.73 -16.70
C GLU A 122 3.62 3.04 -16.48
N VAL A 123 4.34 2.24 -15.69
CA VAL A 123 5.79 2.36 -15.51
C VAL A 123 6.50 2.18 -16.85
N GLU A 124 6.22 1.09 -17.58
CA GLU A 124 6.80 0.82 -18.89
C GLU A 124 6.49 1.95 -19.88
N ARG A 125 5.23 2.39 -19.96
CA ARG A 125 4.82 3.50 -20.83
C ARG A 125 5.58 4.78 -20.50
N LEU A 126 5.70 5.16 -19.23
CA LEU A 126 6.38 6.39 -18.81
C LEU A 126 7.89 6.34 -18.91
N CYS A 127 8.49 5.15 -18.75
CA CYS A 127 9.92 4.97 -18.89
C CYS A 127 10.35 4.82 -20.37
N THR A 128 9.47 4.35 -21.26
CA THR A 128 9.71 4.31 -22.72
C THR A 128 9.37 5.60 -23.44
N THR A 129 8.48 6.43 -22.88
CA THR A 129 8.17 7.76 -23.41
C THR A 129 9.01 8.85 -22.72
N GLY A 130 9.60 9.77 -23.49
CA GLY A 130 10.39 10.88 -22.94
C GLY A 130 11.88 10.57 -22.71
N SER A 131 12.41 10.85 -21.52
CA SER A 131 13.87 10.80 -21.24
C SER A 131 14.43 9.41 -20.90
N GLY A 132 13.66 8.34 -21.09
CA GLY A 132 14.07 6.98 -20.73
C GLY A 132 14.08 6.68 -19.23
N LYS A 133 13.49 7.55 -18.40
CA LYS A 133 13.52 7.49 -16.94
C LYS A 133 12.20 7.98 -16.36
N CYS A 134 11.73 7.28 -15.34
CA CYS A 134 10.53 7.62 -14.58
C CYS A 134 10.80 7.51 -13.07
N ILE A 135 10.11 8.32 -12.27
CA ILE A 135 10.13 8.25 -10.80
C ILE A 135 8.84 7.58 -10.37
N LEU A 136 8.95 6.53 -9.55
CA LEU A 136 7.82 5.92 -8.85
C LEU A 136 7.85 6.40 -7.39
N ILE A 137 6.76 7.01 -6.95
CA ILE A 137 6.49 7.31 -5.55
C ILE A 137 5.39 6.35 -5.10
N ASP A 138 5.70 5.54 -4.10
CA ASP A 138 4.71 4.70 -3.42
C ASP A 138 4.19 5.46 -2.19
N ALA A 139 2.91 5.79 -2.21
CA ALA A 139 2.33 6.85 -1.40
C ALA A 139 1.44 6.28 -0.29
N HIS A 140 1.87 6.54 0.95
CA HIS A 140 1.28 5.96 2.15
C HIS A 140 0.98 7.01 3.23
N SER A 141 0.18 6.58 4.19
CA SER A 141 0.10 7.18 5.52
C SER A 141 0.23 6.09 6.57
N TYR A 142 0.64 6.42 7.80
CA TYR A 142 0.74 5.43 8.87
C TYR A 142 0.11 5.96 10.16
N PRO A 143 -0.47 5.07 10.99
CA PRO A 143 -1.04 5.46 12.29
C PRO A 143 0.07 5.96 13.23
N LEU A 144 -0.28 6.68 14.29
CA LEU A 144 0.68 7.08 15.34
C LEU A 144 1.23 5.88 16.12
N ASP A 145 0.40 4.86 16.32
CA ASP A 145 0.77 3.65 17.02
C ASP A 145 1.29 2.57 16.03
N PRO A 146 2.37 1.82 16.37
CA PRO A 146 2.90 0.78 15.49
C PRO A 146 1.90 -0.33 15.16
N LEU A 147 1.91 -0.77 13.90
CA LEU A 147 1.18 -1.96 13.47
C LEU A 147 1.92 -3.25 13.88
N PRO A 148 1.20 -4.37 14.11
CA PRO A 148 1.80 -5.65 14.50
C PRO A 148 2.84 -6.22 13.52
N THR A 149 2.83 -5.77 12.26
CA THR A 149 3.74 -6.23 11.21
C THR A 149 5.01 -5.38 11.09
N GLU A 150 5.15 -4.30 11.86
CA GLU A 150 6.33 -3.44 11.79
C GLU A 150 7.54 -4.13 12.42
N LEU A 151 8.66 -4.19 11.68
CA LEU A 151 9.88 -4.92 12.08
C LEU A 151 10.76 -4.14 13.06
N SER A 152 10.61 -2.81 13.17
CA SER A 152 11.47 -1.95 13.99
C SER A 152 10.66 -1.14 15.01
N ASN A 153 10.84 -1.47 16.29
CA ASN A 153 10.40 -0.65 17.41
C ASN A 153 11.47 0.39 17.80
N SER A 154 12.00 1.15 16.84
CA SER A 154 12.97 2.23 17.15
C SER A 154 12.36 3.32 18.06
N GLY A 155 11.02 3.36 18.17
CA GLY A 155 10.26 4.29 19.00
C GLY A 155 10.18 5.70 18.42
N VAL A 156 11.00 6.03 17.42
CA VAL A 156 10.94 7.28 16.68
C VAL A 156 10.06 7.08 15.47
N ARG A 157 8.94 7.82 15.42
CA ARG A 157 7.96 7.78 14.34
C ARG A 157 7.83 9.19 13.79
N PRO A 158 8.62 9.54 12.75
CA PRO A 158 8.65 10.90 12.24
C PRO A 158 7.29 11.31 11.70
N GLU A 159 7.08 12.60 11.46
CA GLU A 159 5.87 13.09 10.76
C GLU A 159 5.89 12.69 9.28
N ILE A 160 7.10 12.63 8.68
CA ILE A 160 7.33 12.18 7.31
C ILE A 160 8.35 11.03 7.31
N CYS A 161 7.95 9.87 6.79
CA CYS A 161 8.85 8.73 6.59
C CYS A 161 9.16 8.56 5.11
N ILE A 162 10.44 8.43 4.75
CA ILE A 162 10.90 8.23 3.37
C ILE A 162 11.49 6.83 3.26
N GLY A 163 10.67 5.86 2.84
CA GLY A 163 11.15 4.52 2.52
C GLY A 163 12.00 4.54 1.24
N SER A 164 13.16 3.90 1.26
CA SER A 164 13.96 3.72 0.04
C SER A 164 14.87 2.50 0.12
N ASP A 165 14.91 1.74 -0.96
CA ASP A 165 15.89 0.67 -1.17
C ASP A 165 17.16 1.25 -1.82
N ALA A 166 18.33 0.83 -1.32
CA ALA A 166 19.63 1.24 -1.86
C ALA A 166 19.78 0.94 -3.36
N GLU A 167 19.14 -0.10 -3.88
CA GLU A 167 19.12 -0.42 -5.31
C GLU A 167 18.50 0.71 -6.15
N TRP A 168 17.47 1.38 -5.63
CA TRP A 168 16.67 2.38 -6.33
C TRP A 168 17.01 3.83 -5.95
N ARG A 169 17.83 4.05 -4.91
CA ARG A 169 18.30 5.39 -4.49
C ARG A 169 19.09 6.10 -5.60
N ARG A 170 18.64 7.29 -5.98
CA ARG A 170 19.30 8.13 -7.02
C ARG A 170 19.39 9.60 -6.59
N GLY A 171 19.37 9.87 -5.28
CA GLY A 171 19.47 11.21 -4.72
C GLY A 171 18.14 11.99 -4.64
N ILE A 172 17.03 11.37 -5.05
CA ILE A 172 15.69 11.97 -4.95
C ILE A 172 15.29 12.09 -3.48
N GLU A 173 15.64 11.09 -2.67
CA GLU A 173 15.44 11.06 -1.23
C GLU A 173 16.01 12.31 -0.55
N GLY A 174 17.19 12.79 -0.97
CA GLY A 174 17.80 14.00 -0.44
C GLY A 174 17.03 15.28 -0.78
N ILE A 175 16.38 15.33 -1.94
CA ILE A 175 15.52 16.46 -2.33
C ILE A 175 14.27 16.49 -1.47
N VAL A 176 13.64 15.32 -1.27
CA VAL A 176 12.42 15.18 -0.46
C VAL A 176 12.70 15.48 1.02
N LEU A 177 13.80 14.93 1.57
CA LEU A 177 14.28 15.22 2.92
C LEU A 177 14.46 16.73 3.14
N ALA A 178 15.23 17.39 2.28
CA ALA A 178 15.51 18.82 2.42
C ALA A 178 14.26 19.69 2.26
N HIS A 179 13.29 19.25 1.45
CA HIS A 179 12.02 19.96 1.28
C HIS A 179 11.21 19.98 2.58
N PHE A 180 10.99 18.80 3.18
CA PHE A 180 10.19 18.68 4.38
C PHE A 180 10.89 19.23 5.64
N ASP A 181 12.21 19.04 5.75
CA ASP A 181 13.02 19.64 6.82
C ASP A 181 12.92 21.18 6.79
N LYS A 182 13.04 21.79 5.61
CA LYS A 182 12.88 23.24 5.45
C LYS A 182 11.45 23.72 5.78
N ALA A 183 10.45 22.87 5.61
CA ALA A 183 9.07 23.15 5.98
C ALA A 183 8.78 22.92 7.48
N GLY A 184 9.76 22.42 8.24
CA GLY A 184 9.69 22.25 9.69
C GLY A 184 9.11 20.91 10.17
N TYR A 185 9.04 19.91 9.29
CA TYR A 185 8.58 18.57 9.66
C TYR A 185 9.71 17.72 10.25
N GLU A 186 9.39 16.84 11.19
CA GLU A 186 10.27 15.74 11.56
C GLU A 186 10.29 14.68 10.45
N VAL A 187 11.48 14.39 9.90
CA VAL A 187 11.64 13.47 8.76
C VAL A 187 12.58 12.32 9.10
N GLY A 188 12.18 11.09 8.77
CA GLY A 188 13.02 9.88 8.86
C GLY A 188 13.22 9.18 7.51
N LEU A 189 14.32 8.44 7.38
CA LEU A 189 14.73 7.67 6.20
C LEU A 189 14.93 6.19 6.57
#